data_AF-A0A2E7E5I4-F1
#
_entry.id   AF-A0A2E7E5I4-F1
#
_cell.length_a   1.000
_cell.length_b   1.000
_cell.length_c   1.000
_cell.angle_alpha   90.00
_cell.angle_beta   90.00
_cell.angle_gamma   90.00
#
_symmetry.space_group_name_H-M   'P 1'
#
loop_
_entity.id
_entity.type
_entity.pdbx_description
1 polymer ?
#
loop_
_entity_poly.entity_id
_entity_poly.type
_entity_poly.pdbx_seq_one_letter_code
_entity_poly.pdbx_strand_id
1 'polypeptide(L)'
;MNFTQRAKDWVSTSTLTPDQLADAYLKMQTKSATLPDDQADDATACLEFLAESFESAGGDLALLIEAKPNVAQCAEVEGYAFDASPLVQYNDSVNELSADEKRAAFEQLKSQLGSHSVKA
;
A
#
# COMPACT_ATOMS: atom_id res chain seq x y z
N MET A 1 15.71 12.86 8.67
CA MET A 1 14.59 13.63 9.25
C MET A 1 13.86 12.66 10.17
N ASN A 2 13.83 12.91 11.49
CA ASN A 2 13.29 11.95 12.48
C ASN A 2 11.76 11.90 12.45
N PHE A 3 11.20 10.74 12.74
CA PHE A 3 9.76 10.49 12.88
C PHE A 3 9.15 11.40 13.93
N THR A 4 9.80 11.55 15.09
CA THR A 4 9.31 12.41 16.19
C THR A 4 9.18 13.86 15.75
N GLN A 5 10.17 14.40 15.03
CA GLN A 5 10.12 15.78 14.56
C GLN A 5 8.99 15.97 13.54
N ARG A 6 8.81 15.00 12.63
CA ARG A 6 7.73 15.03 11.65
C ARG A 6 6.34 14.98 12.32
N ALA A 7 6.17 14.18 13.37
CA ALA A 7 4.93 14.13 14.13
C ALA A 7 4.64 15.47 14.81
N LYS A 8 5.65 16.07 15.45
CA LYS A 8 5.53 17.41 16.07
C LYS A 8 5.12 18.49 15.07
N ASP A 9 5.76 18.52 13.90
CA ASP A 9 5.44 19.51 12.87
C ASP A 9 4.00 19.31 12.34
N TRP A 10 3.56 18.06 12.21
CA TRP A 10 2.21 17.72 11.76
C TRP A 10 1.12 18.11 12.77
N VAL A 11 1.32 17.78 14.05
CA VAL A 11 0.40 18.16 15.15
C VAL A 11 0.31 19.68 15.30
N SER A 12 1.43 20.39 15.10
CA SER A 12 1.48 21.85 15.24
C SER A 12 0.80 22.62 14.11
N THR A 13 0.67 22.01 12.92
CA THR A 13 0.14 22.67 11.72
C THR A 13 -1.35 22.39 11.46
N SER A 14 -1.94 21.39 12.12
CA SER A 14 -3.32 20.96 11.89
C SER A 14 -4.08 20.78 13.20
N THR A 15 -5.34 21.18 13.26
CA THR A 15 -6.25 20.73 14.33
C THR A 15 -6.63 19.28 14.06
N LEU A 16 -5.90 18.36 14.68
CA LEU A 16 -6.09 16.92 14.50
C LEU A 16 -7.21 16.40 15.39
N THR A 17 -8.01 15.48 14.85
CA THR A 17 -8.99 14.74 15.65
C THR A 17 -8.33 13.56 16.37
N PRO A 18 -8.92 13.06 17.47
CA PRO A 18 -8.44 11.84 18.14
C PRO A 18 -8.29 10.66 17.16
N ASP A 19 -9.25 10.46 16.25
CA ASP A 19 -9.19 9.38 15.27
C ASP A 19 -7.96 9.46 14.35
N GLN A 20 -7.56 10.67 13.95
CA GLN A 20 -6.37 10.87 13.10
C GLN A 20 -5.08 10.56 13.86
N LEU A 21 -5.03 10.91 15.15
CA LEU A 21 -3.89 10.61 16.02
C LEU A 21 -3.79 9.11 16.33
N ALA A 22 -4.93 8.44 16.53
CA ALA A 22 -4.99 6.99 16.72
C ALA A 22 -4.55 6.22 15.47
N ASP A 23 -4.99 6.63 14.28
CA ASP A 23 -4.56 6.05 13.01
C ASP A 23 -3.05 6.24 12.77
N ALA A 24 -2.52 7.44 13.06
CA ALA A 24 -1.08 7.71 12.99
C ALA A 24 -0.28 6.84 13.97
N TYR A 25 -0.77 6.68 15.20
CA TYR A 25 -0.17 5.82 16.22
C TYR A 25 -0.10 4.36 15.75
N LEU A 26 -1.22 3.81 15.26
CA LEU A 26 -1.27 2.42 14.78
C LEU A 26 -0.33 2.17 13.59
N LYS A 27 -0.27 3.13 12.66
CA LYS A 27 0.65 3.07 11.51
C LYS A 27 2.11 3.10 11.96
N MET A 28 2.45 3.94 12.93
CA MET A 28 3.80 4.01 13.45
C MET A 28 4.18 2.74 14.23
N GLN A 29 3.23 2.17 14.99
CA GLN A 29 3.42 0.91 15.73
C GLN A 29 3.64 -0.28 14.80
N THR A 30 2.90 -0.33 13.68
CA THR A 30 3.10 -1.36 12.66
C THR A 30 4.46 -1.19 11.99
N LYS A 31 4.83 0.06 11.70
CA LYS A 31 6.10 0.38 11.04
C LYS A 31 7.30 0.08 11.94
N SER A 32 7.22 0.34 13.24
CA SER A 32 8.32 0.15 14.20
C SER A 32 8.75 -1.32 14.30
N ALA A 33 7.86 -2.28 14.03
CA ALA A 33 8.20 -3.70 13.98
C ALA A 33 9.19 -4.07 12.86
N THR A 34 9.33 -3.21 11.84
CA THR A 34 10.19 -3.44 10.66
C THR A 34 11.37 -2.47 10.57
N LEU A 35 11.51 -1.57 11.54
CA LEU A 35 12.57 -0.56 11.52
C LEU A 35 13.91 -1.15 12.00
N PRO A 36 15.04 -0.68 11.47
CA PRO A 36 16.36 -1.01 11.99
C PRO A 36 16.60 -0.38 13.37
N ASP A 37 17.47 -1.01 14.19
CA ASP A 37 17.70 -0.67 15.60
C ASP A 37 18.10 0.81 15.82
N ASP A 38 18.80 1.42 14.87
CA ASP A 38 19.22 2.83 14.93
C ASP A 38 18.03 3.81 14.88
N GLN A 39 16.84 3.34 14.51
CA GLN A 39 15.60 4.11 14.43
C GLN A 39 14.55 3.69 15.46
N ALA A 40 14.83 2.65 16.26
CA ALA A 40 13.90 2.13 17.26
C ALA A 40 13.59 3.14 18.37
N ASP A 41 14.61 3.88 18.83
CA ASP A 41 14.45 4.90 19.88
C ASP A 41 13.60 6.08 19.40
N ASP A 42 13.83 6.56 18.17
CA ASP A 42 13.01 7.63 17.60
C ASP A 42 11.58 7.16 17.28
N ALA A 43 11.41 5.88 16.93
CA ALA A 43 10.08 5.30 16.75
C ALA A 43 9.29 5.24 18.06
N THR A 44 9.95 4.86 19.15
CA THR A 44 9.38 4.85 20.50
C THR A 44 8.99 6.27 20.93
N ALA A 45 9.89 7.24 20.79
CA ALA A 45 9.61 8.64 21.10
C ALA A 45 8.45 9.22 20.27
N CYS A 46 8.33 8.82 19.01
CA CYS A 46 7.22 9.22 18.14
C CYS A 46 5.88 8.63 18.63
N LEU A 47 5.86 7.36 19.04
CA LEU A 47 4.67 6.69 19.57
C LEU A 47 4.19 7.33 20.88
N GLU A 48 5.11 7.62 21.80
CA GLU A 48 4.81 8.33 23.05
C GLU A 48 4.18 9.70 22.78
N PHE A 49 4.79 10.48 21.88
CA PHE A 49 4.28 11.80 21.50
C PHE A 49 2.87 11.74 20.87
N LEU A 50 2.61 10.75 20.01
CA LEU A 50 1.29 10.57 19.39
C LEU A 50 0.23 10.15 20.42
N ALA A 51 0.60 9.33 21.40
CA ALA A 51 -0.29 8.93 22.50
C ALA A 51 -0.65 10.11 23.41
N GLU A 52 0.33 10.93 23.80
CA GLU A 52 0.10 12.16 24.58
C GLU A 52 -0.78 13.16 23.83
N SER A 53 -0.55 13.31 22.53
CA SER A 53 -1.35 14.18 21.67
C SER A 53 -2.78 13.68 21.54
N PHE A 54 -2.97 12.36 21.46
CA PHE A 54 -4.29 11.72 21.39
C PHE A 54 -5.10 11.93 22.67
N GLU A 55 -4.48 11.73 23.83
CA GLU A 55 -5.10 12.04 25.13
C GLU A 55 -5.48 13.52 25.23
N SER A 56 -4.56 14.40 24.81
CA SER A 56 -4.78 15.86 24.80
C SER A 56 -5.92 16.29 23.87
N ALA A 57 -6.18 15.53 22.80
CA ALA A 57 -7.31 15.75 21.89
C ALA A 57 -8.65 15.20 22.44
N GLY A 58 -8.64 14.59 23.63
CA GLY A 58 -9.82 13.98 24.26
C GLY A 58 -10.02 12.50 23.93
N GLY A 59 -9.00 11.83 23.39
CA GLY A 59 -8.99 10.39 23.17
C GLY A 59 -8.72 9.61 24.46
N ASP A 60 -9.27 8.39 24.55
CA ASP A 60 -9.02 7.48 25.67
C ASP A 60 -7.87 6.52 25.33
N LEU A 61 -6.73 6.67 26.01
CA LEU A 61 -5.53 5.84 25.82
C LEU A 61 -5.82 4.33 25.88
N ALA A 62 -6.85 3.88 26.60
CA ALA A 62 -7.26 2.48 26.63
C ALA A 62 -7.60 1.94 25.22
N LEU A 63 -8.16 2.80 24.35
CA LEU A 63 -8.52 2.45 22.98
C LEU A 63 -7.31 2.24 22.08
N LEU A 64 -6.17 2.90 22.34
CA LEU A 64 -4.92 2.66 21.61
C LEU A 64 -4.27 1.32 21.98
N ILE A 65 -4.55 0.82 23.19
CA ILE A 65 -3.99 -0.45 23.70
C ILE A 65 -4.83 -1.64 23.23
N GLU A 66 -6.16 -1.49 23.17
CA GLU A 66 -7.06 -2.54 22.65
C GLU A 66 -6.96 -2.71 21.13
N ALA A 67 -6.52 -1.68 20.41
CA ALA A 67 -6.21 -1.74 18.99
C ALA A 67 -4.93 -2.55 18.73
N LYS A 68 -4.96 -3.86 19.03
CA LYS A 68 -4.02 -4.78 18.40
C LYS A 68 -4.21 -4.61 16.89
N PRO A 69 -3.15 -4.29 16.13
CA PRO A 69 -3.27 -4.33 14.69
C PRO A 69 -3.79 -5.72 14.34
N ASN A 70 -4.96 -5.77 13.72
CA ASN A 70 -5.35 -6.95 12.96
C ASN A 70 -4.37 -6.98 11.81
N VAL A 71 -3.19 -7.55 12.08
CA VAL A 71 -2.28 -8.00 11.06
C VAL A 71 -3.10 -9.08 10.38
N ALA A 72 -3.88 -8.69 9.37
CA ALA A 72 -4.38 -9.64 8.42
C ALA A 72 -3.12 -10.37 7.95
N GLN A 73 -2.89 -11.56 8.48
CA GLN A 73 -1.91 -12.47 7.95
C GLN A 73 -2.23 -12.46 6.47
N CYS A 74 -1.33 -11.90 5.65
CA CYS A 74 -1.37 -12.13 4.23
C CYS A 74 -1.47 -13.65 4.12
N ALA A 75 -2.60 -14.15 3.64
CA ALA A 75 -2.76 -15.58 3.45
C ALA A 75 -1.53 -16.04 2.69
N GLU A 76 -0.78 -17.00 3.24
CA GLU A 76 0.28 -17.65 2.48
C GLU A 76 -0.38 -18.23 1.26
N VAL A 77 -0.23 -17.55 0.13
CA VAL A 77 -0.79 -18.01 -1.12
C VAL A 77 0.14 -19.11 -1.57
N GLU A 78 -0.13 -20.34 -1.14
CA GLU A 78 0.57 -21.53 -1.63
C GLU A 78 0.51 -21.52 -3.16
N GLY A 79 1.67 -21.35 -3.80
CA GLY A 79 1.84 -21.70 -5.21
C GLY A 79 1.92 -20.57 -6.23
N TYR A 80 2.06 -19.30 -5.85
CA TYR A 80 2.46 -18.27 -6.83
C TYR A 80 3.98 -18.12 -6.83
N ALA A 81 4.65 -18.94 -7.65
CA ALA A 81 6.04 -18.68 -8.00
C ALA A 81 6.10 -17.32 -8.71
N PHE A 82 6.96 -16.42 -8.22
CA PHE A 82 7.24 -15.17 -8.89
C PHE A 82 7.73 -15.49 -10.30
N ASP A 83 7.00 -15.05 -11.33
CA ASP A 83 7.42 -15.24 -12.71
C ASP A 83 8.66 -14.38 -12.97
N ALA A 84 9.82 -14.95 -12.68
CA ALA A 84 11.13 -14.37 -12.93
C ALA A 84 11.60 -14.61 -14.36
N SER A 85 10.71 -15.01 -15.26
CA SER A 85 11.04 -15.12 -16.68
C SER A 85 11.54 -13.76 -17.16
N PRO A 86 12.65 -13.73 -17.93
CA PRO A 86 13.20 -12.48 -18.43
C PRO A 86 12.14 -11.76 -19.26
N LEU A 87 11.94 -10.47 -18.95
CA LEU A 87 11.05 -9.63 -19.74
C LEU A 87 11.52 -9.66 -21.20
N VAL A 88 10.63 -10.03 -22.12
CA VAL A 88 10.92 -9.97 -23.55
C VAL A 88 11.23 -8.51 -23.90
N GLN A 89 12.36 -8.31 -24.56
CA GLN A 89 12.79 -6.99 -24.99
C GLN A 89 11.70 -6.37 -25.87
N TYR A 90 11.10 -5.27 -25.40
CA TYR A 90 10.12 -4.53 -26.18
C TYR A 90 10.87 -3.87 -27.35
N ASN A 91 10.72 -4.44 -28.55
CA ASN A 91 11.17 -3.79 -29.77
C ASN A 91 10.19 -2.66 -30.06
N ASP A 92 10.63 -1.42 -29.85
CA ASP A 92 9.91 -0.18 -30.14
C ASP A 92 9.63 0.03 -31.64
N SER A 93 10.03 -0.91 -32.50
CA SER A 93 9.60 -1.00 -33.89
C SER A 93 8.13 -1.44 -33.96
N VAL A 94 7.25 -0.56 -33.49
CA VAL A 94 5.84 -0.60 -33.82
C VAL A 94 5.75 -0.34 -35.33
N ASN A 95 5.67 -1.42 -36.12
CA ASN A 95 5.15 -1.33 -37.47
C ASN A 95 3.67 -0.97 -37.34
N GLU A 96 3.39 0.33 -37.30
CA GLU A 96 2.02 0.80 -37.27
C GLU A 96 1.31 0.30 -38.53
N LEU A 97 0.35 -0.60 -38.31
CA LEU A 97 -0.48 -1.12 -39.38
C LEU A 97 -1.27 0.04 -40.01
N SER A 98 -1.34 0.04 -41.33
CA SER A 98 -2.23 0.94 -42.07
C SER A 98 -3.70 0.68 -41.68
N ALA A 99 -4.59 1.63 -41.98
CA ALA A 99 -6.01 1.50 -41.63
C ALA A 99 -6.66 0.23 -42.21
N ASP A 100 -6.21 -0.21 -43.39
CA ASP A 100 -6.71 -1.40 -44.06
C ASP A 100 -6.18 -2.69 -43.39
N GLU A 101 -4.91 -2.71 -42.99
CA GLU A 101 -4.32 -3.82 -42.26
C GLU A 101 -4.92 -3.97 -40.86
N LYS A 102 -5.20 -2.86 -40.16
CA LYS A 102 -5.92 -2.85 -38.88
C LYS A 102 -7.32 -3.46 -39.02
N ARG A 103 -8.04 -3.14 -40.10
CA ARG A 103 -9.39 -3.68 -40.37
C ARG A 103 -9.33 -5.17 -40.69
N ALA A 104 -8.37 -5.62 -41.49
CA ALA A 104 -8.18 -7.04 -41.80
C ALA A 104 -7.82 -7.86 -40.56
N ALA A 105 -6.91 -7.36 -39.72
CA ALA A 105 -6.53 -7.99 -38.46
C ALA A 105 -7.73 -8.09 -37.49
N PHE A 106 -8.56 -7.05 -37.43
CA PHE A 106 -9.77 -7.04 -36.60
C PHE A 106 -10.80 -8.10 -37.05
N GLU A 107 -11.05 -8.25 -38.35
CA GLU A 107 -11.96 -9.29 -38.86
C GLU A 107 -11.42 -10.70 -38.62
N GLN A 108 -10.11 -10.91 -38.74
CA GLN A 108 -9.48 -12.19 -38.35
C GLN A 108 -9.67 -12.49 -36.86
N LEU A 109 -9.45 -11.50 -35.99
CA LEU A 109 -9.63 -11.64 -34.55
C LEU A 109 -11.08 -11.96 -34.18
N LYS A 110 -12.04 -11.28 -34.83
CA LYS A 110 -13.47 -11.50 -34.64
C LYS A 110 -13.89 -12.92 -35.06
N SER A 111 -13.31 -13.45 -36.14
CA SER A 111 -13.53 -14.84 -36.58
C SER A 111 -12.98 -15.86 -35.58
N GLN A 112 -11.82 -15.58 -34.97
CA GLN A 112 -11.22 -16.45 -33.95
C GLN A 112 -12.00 -16.44 -32.64
N LEU A 113 -12.42 -15.26 -32.14
CA LEU A 113 -13.23 -15.16 -30.92
C LEU A 113 -14.63 -15.76 -31.10
N GLY A 114 -15.27 -15.57 -32.26
CA GLY A 114 -16.59 -16.11 -32.55
C GLY A 114 -16.65 -17.65 -32.61
N SER A 115 -15.50 -18.32 -32.70
CA SER A 115 -15.41 -19.79 -32.77
C SER A 115 -15.25 -20.46 -31.40
N HIS A 116 -14.93 -19.71 -30.35
CA HIS A 116 -14.93 -20.21 -28.97
C HIS A 116 -16.34 -20.12 -28.37
N SER A 117 -17.24 -20.98 -28.84
CA SER A 117 -18.45 -21.29 -28.09
C SER A 117 -18.05 -22.04 -26.82
N VAL A 118 -18.03 -21.33 -25.70
CA VAL A 118 -17.95 -21.93 -24.36
C VAL A 118 -19.17 -22.82 -24.22
N LYS A 119 -18.98 -24.14 -24.30
CA LYS A 119 -20.01 -25.11 -23.88
C LYS A 119 -20.31 -24.82 -22.41
N ALA A 120 -21.56 -24.41 -22.16
CA ALA A 120 -22.15 -24.40 -20.83
C ALA A 120 -22.22 -25.82 -20.24
#